data_AF-A0A819ZHS0-F1
#
_entry.id   AF-A0A819ZHS0-F1
#
_cell.length_a   1.000
_cell.length_b   1.000
_cell.length_c   1.000
_cell.angle_alpha   90.00
_cell.angle_beta   90.00
_cell.angle_gamma   90.00
#
_symmetry.space_group_name_H-M   'P 1'
#
loop_
_entity.id
_entity.type
_entity.pdbx_description
1 polymer ?
#
loop_
_entity_poly.entity_id
_entity_poly.type
_entity_poly.pdbx_seq_one_letter_code
_entity_poly.pdbx_strand_id
1 'polypeptide(L)'
;MTLLLSSLVALILYAKYSQCDPFRAKIIKKPDQLYPLFVVQTFGRYPGFTGLFIGSVLSASLSTVSSGINSITTVILEDIYKRISIFPSISGEREALISKILSNVFGILTTLIALLMSYFENNISVIVYQVVGSLTPPILSVFLLGFFAPR
;
A
#
# COMPACT_ATOMS: atom_id res chain seq x y z
N MET A 1 -6.77 -13.02 9.49
CA MET A 1 -5.45 -13.67 9.65
C MET A 1 -4.30 -12.65 9.73
N THR A 2 -4.18 -11.71 8.77
CA THR A 2 -3.12 -10.69 8.75
C THR A 2 -3.10 -9.78 9.99
N LEU A 3 -4.25 -9.28 10.45
CA LEU A 3 -4.35 -8.45 11.66
C LEU A 3 -3.89 -9.16 12.94
N LEU A 4 -4.16 -10.47 13.05
CA LEU A 4 -3.71 -11.27 14.18
C LEU A 4 -2.19 -11.40 14.18
N LEU A 5 -1.60 -11.73 13.03
CA LEU A 5 -0.15 -11.81 12.86
C LEU A 5 0.53 -10.46 13.16
N SER A 6 0.01 -9.35 12.65
CA SER A 6 0.59 -8.03 12.93
C SER A 6 0.48 -7.65 14.41
N SER A 7 -0.63 -8.01 15.08
CA SER A 7 -0.81 -7.75 16.51
C SER A 7 0.17 -8.56 17.38
N LEU A 8 0.42 -9.82 17.02
CA LEU A 8 1.41 -10.66 17.69
C LEU A 8 2.83 -10.11 17.52
N VAL A 9 3.21 -9.70 16.31
CA VAL A 9 4.52 -9.09 16.06
C VAL A 9 4.67 -7.78 16.83
N ALA A 10 3.62 -6.95 16.89
CA ALA A 10 3.62 -5.72 17.69
C ALA A 10 3.81 -6.01 19.19
N LEU A 11 3.20 -7.07 19.72
CA LEU A 11 3.37 -7.47 21.12
C LEU A 11 4.82 -7.93 21.40
N ILE A 12 5.43 -8.67 20.47
CA ILE A 12 6.83 -9.11 20.56
C ILE A 12 7.77 -7.90 20.55
N LEU A 13 7.54 -6.94 19.65
CA LEU A 13 8.28 -5.68 19.59
C LEU A 13 8.15 -4.89 20.88
N TYR A 14 6.93 -4.77 21.41
CA TYR A 14 6.67 -4.11 22.68
C TYR A 14 7.42 -4.80 23.83
N ALA A 15 7.36 -6.13 23.92
CA ALA A 15 8.08 -6.88 24.94
C ALA A 15 9.61 -6.65 24.85
N LYS A 16 10.17 -6.63 23.62
CA LYS A 16 11.60 -6.43 23.37
C LYS A 16 12.09 -5.01 23.71
N TYR A 17 11.30 -3.98 23.39
CA TYR A 17 11.67 -2.58 23.56
C TYR A 17 10.96 -1.87 24.73
N SER A 18 10.33 -2.64 25.62
CA SER A 18 9.60 -2.12 26.79
C SER A 18 10.50 -1.29 27.74
N GLN A 19 11.76 -1.69 27.92
CA GLN A 19 12.71 -1.00 28.79
C GLN A 19 13.56 0.04 28.07
N CYS A 20 13.81 -0.13 26.77
CA CYS A 20 14.62 0.78 25.98
C CYS A 20 13.95 1.01 24.63
N ASP A 21 13.30 2.17 24.50
CA ASP A 21 12.65 2.58 23.27
C ASP A 21 13.69 3.12 22.27
N PRO A 22 13.93 2.44 21.13
CA PRO A 22 14.92 2.84 20.14
C PRO A 22 14.59 4.19 19.48
N PHE A 23 13.33 4.63 19.52
CA PHE A 23 12.94 5.95 19.03
C PHE A 23 13.41 7.05 19.97
N ARG A 24 13.16 6.91 21.28
CA ARG A 24 13.64 7.87 22.31
C ARG A 24 15.15 7.85 22.45
N ALA A 25 15.78 6.69 22.28
CA ALA A 25 17.22 6.53 22.28
C ALA A 25 17.91 7.10 21.02
N LYS A 26 17.17 7.68 20.07
CA LYS A 26 17.67 8.25 18.80
C LYS A 26 18.43 7.25 17.92
N ILE A 27 18.16 5.95 18.07
CA ILE A 27 18.70 4.89 17.20
C ILE A 27 17.98 4.93 15.85
N ILE A 28 16.68 5.20 15.86
CA ILE A 28 15.85 5.40 14.66
C ILE A 28 15.36 6.84 14.57
N LYS A 29 15.25 7.35 13.33
CA LYS A 29 14.76 8.71 13.06
C LYS A 29 13.25 8.74 12.80
N LYS A 30 12.71 7.68 12.20
CA LYS A 30 11.29 7.54 11.87
C LYS A 30 10.74 6.26 12.53
N PRO A 31 9.50 6.27 13.05
CA PRO A 31 8.91 5.09 13.69
C PRO A 31 8.74 3.91 12.73
N ASP A 32 8.58 4.17 11.42
CA ASP A 32 8.47 3.14 10.38
C ASP A 32 9.75 2.26 10.28
N GLN A 33 10.88 2.70 10.85
CA GLN A 33 12.15 1.96 10.85
C GLN A 33 12.25 0.90 11.95
N LEU A 34 11.29 0.85 12.88
CA LEU A 34 11.33 -0.04 14.04
C LEU A 34 11.35 -1.53 13.64
N TYR A 35 10.51 -1.91 12.68
CA TYR A 35 10.41 -3.29 12.20
C TYR A 35 11.71 -3.77 11.51
N PRO A 36 12.27 -3.04 10.54
CA PRO A 36 13.57 -3.38 9.97
C PRO A 36 14.70 -3.46 11.02
N LEU A 37 14.74 -2.53 11.98
CA LEU A 37 15.74 -2.53 13.04
C LEU A 37 15.66 -3.83 13.86
N PHE A 38 14.45 -4.23 14.26
CA PHE A 38 14.24 -5.45 15.04
C PHE A 38 14.73 -6.70 14.31
N VAL A 39 14.46 -6.79 13.00
CA VAL A 39 14.90 -7.93 12.19
C VAL A 39 16.43 -7.96 12.09
N VAL A 40 17.07 -6.83 11.82
CA VAL A 40 18.54 -6.75 11.74
C VAL A 40 19.19 -7.10 13.08
N GLN A 41 18.65 -6.59 14.19
CA GLN A 41 19.20 -6.86 15.53
C GLN A 41 19.01 -8.31 15.99
N THR A 42 17.88 -8.93 15.63
CA THR A 42 17.54 -10.28 16.11
C THR A 42 18.09 -11.36 15.19
N PHE A 43 17.97 -11.17 13.87
CA PHE A 43 18.32 -12.17 12.86
C PHE A 43 19.61 -11.86 12.10
N GLY A 44 20.30 -10.76 12.41
CA GLY A 44 21.55 -10.39 11.72
C GLY A 44 22.68 -11.40 11.83
N ARG A 45 22.63 -12.30 12.83
CA ARG A 45 23.58 -13.41 12.98
C ARG A 45 23.34 -14.55 11.96
N TYR A 46 22.15 -14.63 11.37
CA TYR A 46 21.79 -15.68 10.41
C TYR A 46 21.87 -15.12 8.99
N PRO A 47 22.91 -15.49 8.21
CA PRO A 47 23.06 -14.99 6.85
C PRO A 47 21.84 -15.36 6.00
N GLY A 48 21.35 -14.40 5.21
CA GLY A 48 20.18 -14.59 4.34
C GLY A 48 18.83 -14.22 4.96
N PHE A 49 18.65 -14.29 6.28
CA PHE A 49 17.36 -13.97 6.91
C PHE A 49 16.92 -12.51 6.70
N THR A 50 17.84 -11.56 6.89
CA THR A 50 17.58 -10.15 6.62
C THR A 50 17.23 -9.91 5.14
N GLY A 51 17.89 -10.63 4.23
CA GLY A 51 17.62 -10.56 2.79
C GLY A 51 16.23 -11.12 2.45
N LEU A 52 15.87 -12.27 3.04
CA LEU A 52 14.54 -12.87 2.89
C LEU A 52 13.45 -11.92 3.40
N PHE A 53 13.66 -11.28 4.56
CA PHE A 53 12.74 -10.29 5.10
C PHE A 53 12.54 -9.12 4.13
N ILE A 54 13.62 -8.47 3.69
CA ILE A 54 13.54 -7.35 2.75
C ILE A 54 12.87 -7.78 1.44
N GLY A 55 13.24 -8.93 0.89
CA GLY A 55 12.63 -9.49 -0.31
C GLY A 55 11.12 -9.74 -0.17
N SER A 56 10.69 -10.28 0.97
CA SER A 56 9.26 -10.50 1.25
C SER A 56 8.47 -9.19 1.36
N VAL A 57 9.03 -8.17 2.00
CA VAL A 57 8.40 -6.85 2.14
C VAL A 57 8.28 -6.16 0.78
N LEU A 58 9.33 -6.22 -0.03
CA LEU A 58 9.30 -5.67 -1.39
C LEU A 58 8.28 -6.40 -2.27
N SER A 59 8.22 -7.74 -2.21
CA SER A 59 7.26 -8.53 -2.96
C SER A 59 5.80 -8.22 -2.55
N ALA A 60 5.52 -8.15 -1.25
CA ALA A 60 4.20 -7.78 -0.73
C ALA A 60 3.80 -6.35 -1.15
N SER A 61 4.75 -5.41 -1.10
CA SER A 61 4.52 -4.03 -1.53
C SER A 61 4.21 -3.94 -3.02
N LEU A 62 5.01 -4.63 -3.86
CA LEU A 62 4.82 -4.68 -5.31
C LEU A 62 3.50 -5.34 -5.70
N SER A 63 3.08 -6.39 -5.00
CA SER A 63 1.78 -7.03 -5.21
C SER A 63 0.62 -6.06 -4.98
N THR A 64 0.68 -5.30 -3.88
CA THR A 64 -0.35 -4.29 -3.57
C THR A 64 -0.37 -3.18 -4.62
N VAL A 65 0.79 -2.61 -4.97
CA VAL A 65 0.90 -1.56 -5.99
C VAL A 65 0.41 -2.05 -7.35
N SER A 66 0.80 -3.25 -7.77
CA SER A 66 0.36 -3.85 -9.03
C SER A 66 -1.15 -4.04 -9.08
N SER A 67 -1.75 -4.56 -7.99
CA SER A 67 -3.21 -4.74 -7.92
C SER A 67 -3.97 -3.40 -7.96
N GLY A 68 -3.45 -2.36 -7.32
CA GLY A 68 -4.01 -1.01 -7.35
C GLY A 68 -3.94 -0.37 -8.74
N ILE A 69 -2.77 -0.41 -9.39
CA ILE A 69 -2.60 0.10 -10.75
C ILE A 69 -3.52 -0.65 -11.72
N ASN A 70 -3.57 -1.98 -11.63
CA ASN A 70 -4.44 -2.78 -12.48
C ASN A 70 -5.91 -2.40 -12.29
N SER A 71 -6.36 -2.22 -11.05
CA SER A 71 -7.75 -1.85 -10.74
C SER A 71 -8.12 -0.48 -11.33
N ILE A 72 -7.26 0.53 -11.17
CA ILE A 72 -7.49 1.88 -11.72
C ILE A 72 -7.52 1.83 -13.26
N THR A 73 -6.59 1.10 -13.88
CA THR A 73 -6.57 0.91 -15.33
C THR A 73 -7.86 0.26 -15.84
N THR A 74 -8.35 -0.78 -15.17
CA THR A 74 -9.60 -1.45 -15.51
C THR A 74 -10.80 -0.51 -15.36
N VAL A 75 -10.90 0.25 -14.26
CA VAL A 75 -11.99 1.22 -14.05
C VAL A 75 -11.99 2.28 -15.15
N ILE A 76 -10.83 2.80 -15.56
CA ILE A 76 -10.79 3.79 -16.64
C ILE A 76 -11.24 3.18 -17.98
N LEU A 77 -10.87 1.94 -18.27
CA LEU A 77 -11.28 1.28 -19.51
C LEU A 77 -12.78 0.94 -19.53
N GLU A 78 -13.29 0.30 -18.48
CA GLU A 78 -14.66 -0.20 -18.42
C GLU A 78 -15.67 0.91 -18.10
N ASP A 79 -15.40 1.71 -17.06
CA ASP A 79 -16.38 2.67 -16.55
C ASP A 79 -16.30 4.05 -17.22
N ILE A 80 -15.14 4.44 -17.76
CA ILE A 80 -14.97 5.72 -18.46
C ILE A 80 -14.99 5.50 -19.96
N TYR A 81 -14.07 4.70 -20.52
CA TYR A 81 -13.92 4.61 -21.97
C TYR A 81 -15.09 3.86 -22.64
N LYS A 82 -15.43 2.66 -22.17
CA LYS A 82 -16.49 1.84 -22.79
C LYS A 82 -17.90 2.34 -22.50
N ARG A 83 -18.12 2.96 -21.33
CA ARG A 83 -19.44 3.45 -20.91
C ARG A 83 -19.79 4.82 -21.51
N ILE A 84 -18.81 5.66 -21.81
CA ILE A 84 -19.05 6.94 -22.50
C ILE A 84 -19.32 6.64 -23.99
N SER A 85 -20.58 6.78 -24.42
CA SER A 85 -21.08 6.36 -25.74
C SER A 85 -20.50 7.11 -26.96
N ILE A 86 -19.45 7.91 -26.74
CA ILE A 86 -18.78 8.73 -27.76
C ILE A 86 -17.65 7.94 -28.43
N PHE A 87 -17.14 6.87 -27.79
CA PHE A 87 -16.03 6.09 -28.34
C PHE A 87 -16.52 4.82 -29.07
N PRO A 88 -15.96 4.52 -30.26
CA PRO A 88 -16.27 3.29 -30.98
C PRO A 88 -15.76 2.06 -30.22
N SER A 89 -16.41 0.91 -30.44
CA SER A 89 -15.97 -0.39 -29.89
C SER A 89 -14.52 -0.66 -30.26
N ILE A 90 -13.64 -0.75 -29.26
CA ILE A 90 -12.22 -1.01 -29.47
C ILE A 90 -12.00 -2.51 -29.71
N SER A 91 -11.03 -2.88 -30.55
CA SER A 91 -10.58 -4.27 -30.67
C SER A 91 -9.79 -4.70 -29.43
N GLY A 92 -9.89 -5.98 -29.03
CA GLY A 92 -9.21 -6.48 -27.82
C GLY A 92 -7.69 -6.24 -27.78
N GLU A 93 -7.02 -6.20 -28.93
CA GLU A 93 -5.59 -5.87 -29.02
C GLU A 93 -5.28 -4.41 -28.64
N ARG A 94 -6.14 -3.47 -29.06
CA ARG A 94 -6.01 -2.05 -28.74
C ARG A 94 -6.35 -1.78 -27.27
N GLU A 95 -7.33 -2.50 -26.70
CA GLU A 95 -7.63 -2.43 -25.27
C GLU A 95 -6.43 -2.87 -24.42
N ALA A 96 -5.78 -3.97 -24.80
CA ALA A 96 -4.58 -4.45 -24.11
C ALA A 96 -3.42 -3.45 -24.21
N LEU A 97 -3.26 -2.79 -25.38
CA LEU A 97 -2.24 -1.76 -25.57
C LEU A 97 -2.52 -0.52 -24.70
N ILE A 98 -3.76 -0.03 -24.68
CA ILE A 98 -4.18 1.10 -23.83
C ILE A 98 -3.97 0.75 -22.35
N SER A 99 -4.35 -0.45 -21.92
CA SER A 99 -4.16 -0.94 -20.55
C SER A 99 -2.68 -0.94 -20.14
N LYS A 100 -1.78 -1.41 -21.01
CA LYS A 100 -0.33 -1.38 -20.77
C LYS A 100 0.21 0.05 -20.64
N ILE A 101 -0.22 0.95 -21.52
CA ILE A 101 0.18 2.37 -21.48
C ILE A 101 -0.29 3.02 -20.17
N LEU A 102 -1.57 2.87 -19.82
CA LEU A 102 -2.12 3.41 -18.58
C LEU A 102 -1.38 2.88 -17.36
N SER A 103 -1.16 1.57 -17.30
CA SER A 103 -0.46 0.93 -16.19
C SER A 103 0.97 1.47 -16.04
N ASN A 104 1.67 1.71 -17.14
CA ASN A 104 2.99 2.33 -17.12
C ASN A 104 2.95 3.79 -16.61
N VAL A 105 1.99 4.59 -17.08
CA VAL A 105 1.83 5.99 -16.64
C VAL A 105 1.53 6.06 -15.14
N PHE A 106 0.59 5.26 -14.63
CA PHE A 106 0.28 5.22 -13.20
C PHE A 106 1.43 4.65 -12.36
N GLY A 107 2.20 3.71 -12.91
CA GLY A 107 3.42 3.21 -12.27
C GLY A 107 4.48 4.31 -12.08
N ILE A 108 4.74 5.10 -13.12
CA ILE A 108 5.65 6.26 -13.06
C ILE A 108 5.13 7.28 -12.05
N LEU A 109 3.84 7.62 -12.12
CA LEU A 109 3.22 8.59 -11.22
C LEU A 109 3.32 8.16 -9.75
N THR A 110 3.01 6.89 -9.45
CA THR A 110 3.10 6.33 -8.09
C THR A 110 4.54 6.36 -7.59
N THR A 111 5.52 6.06 -8.45
CA THR A 111 6.95 6.14 -8.10
C THR A 111 7.38 7.57 -7.79
N LEU A 112 6.93 8.55 -8.58
CA LEU A 112 7.20 9.97 -8.31
C LEU A 112 6.63 10.41 -6.96
N ILE A 113 5.39 10.02 -6.65
CA ILE A 113 4.77 10.33 -5.35
C ILE A 113 5.57 9.69 -4.20
N ALA A 114 6.03 8.44 -4.36
CA ALA A 114 6.85 7.78 -3.36
C ALA A 114 8.19 8.51 -3.11
N LEU A 115 8.81 9.07 -4.15
CA LEU A 115 10.01 9.91 -4.00
C LEU A 115 9.70 11.20 -3.26
N LEU A 116 8.58 11.87 -3.56
CA LEU A 116 8.14 13.05 -2.82
C LEU A 116 7.92 12.74 -1.33
N MET A 117 7.36 11.58 -1.00
CA MET A 117 7.13 11.15 0.39
C MET A 117 8.41 11.02 1.22
N SER A 118 9.57 10.85 0.58
CA SER A 118 10.85 10.80 1.28
C SER A 118 11.23 12.12 1.95
N TYR A 119 10.73 13.25 1.43
CA TYR A 119 10.98 14.59 1.98
C TYR A 119 10.06 14.97 3.14
N PHE A 120 8.98 14.22 3.39
CA PHE A 120 8.09 14.49 4.51
C PHE A 120 8.71 13.98 5.82
N GLU A 121 8.75 14.87 6.82
CA GLU A 121 9.18 14.54 8.19
C GLU A 121 8.08 13.81 8.98
N ASN A 122 6.83 13.95 8.55
CA ASN A 122 5.68 13.31 9.16
C ASN A 122 5.70 11.78 8.98
N ASN A 123 5.09 11.08 9.94
CA ASN A 123 4.92 9.64 9.88
C ASN A 123 4.06 9.24 8.68
N ILE A 124 4.66 8.53 7.73
CA ILE A 124 4.00 8.12 6.47
C ILE A 124 2.73 7.32 6.78
N SER A 125 2.82 6.44 7.77
CA SER A 125 1.69 5.64 8.27
C SER A 125 0.46 6.49 8.65
N VAL A 126 0.67 7.66 9.30
CA VAL A 126 -0.44 8.54 9.71
C VAL A 126 -1.13 9.14 8.48
N ILE A 127 -0.35 9.59 7.51
CA ILE A 127 -0.87 10.18 6.26
C ILE A 127 -1.72 9.14 5.52
N VAL A 128 -1.23 7.90 5.40
CA VAL A 128 -1.95 6.80 4.74
C VAL A 128 -3.29 6.53 5.44
N TYR A 129 -3.30 6.42 6.76
CA TYR A 129 -4.53 6.17 7.50
C TYR A 129 -5.54 7.31 7.38
N GLN A 130 -5.08 8.57 7.31
CA GLN A 130 -5.97 9.71 7.09
C GLN A 130 -6.63 9.69 5.71
N VAL A 131 -5.87 9.37 4.66
CA VAL A 131 -6.41 9.28 3.29
C VAL A 131 -7.40 8.12 3.17
N VAL A 132 -7.03 6.93 3.63
CA VAL A 132 -7.92 5.75 3.59
C VAL A 132 -9.15 5.97 4.47
N GLY A 133 -8.96 6.53 5.66
CA GLY A 133 -10.01 6.77 6.63
C GLY A 133 -11.02 7.85 6.21
N SER A 134 -10.64 8.78 5.33
CA SER A 134 -11.56 9.80 4.81
C SER A 134 -12.33 9.33 3.57
N LEU A 135 -11.71 8.52 2.70
CA LEU A 135 -12.32 8.09 1.43
C LEU A 135 -13.19 6.84 1.55
N THR A 136 -12.86 5.91 2.44
CA THR A 136 -13.56 4.62 2.57
C THR A 136 -14.97 4.74 3.17
N PRO A 137 -15.22 5.54 4.23
CA PRO A 137 -16.54 5.59 4.86
C PRO A 137 -17.68 6.08 3.95
N PRO A 138 -17.51 7.13 3.12
CA PRO A 138 -18.56 7.54 2.19
C PRO A 138 -18.96 6.44 1.20
N ILE A 139 -17.98 5.71 0.64
CA ILE A 139 -18.22 4.60 -0.30
C ILE A 139 -19.01 3.49 0.40
N LEU A 140 -18.57 3.08 1.60
CA LEU A 140 -19.26 2.09 2.40
C LEU A 140 -20.69 2.54 2.77
N SER A 141 -20.86 3.83 3.09
CA SER A 141 -22.16 4.39 3.47
C SER A 141 -23.17 4.34 2.33
N VAL A 142 -22.76 4.72 1.10
CA VAL A 142 -23.62 4.62 -0.08
C VAL A 142 -23.99 3.16 -0.38
N PHE A 143 -23.04 2.24 -0.25
CA PHE A 143 -23.30 0.81 -0.45
C PHE A 143 -24.28 0.24 0.60
N LEU A 144 -24.08 0.57 1.88
CA LEU A 144 -24.98 0.16 2.96
C LEU A 144 -26.38 0.75 2.79
N LEU A 145 -26.48 2.02 2.37
CA LEU A 145 -27.77 2.65 2.10
C LEU A 145 -28.50 1.94 0.96
N GLY A 146 -27.81 1.63 -0.14
CA GLY A 146 -28.39 0.86 -1.25
C GLY A 146 -28.81 -0.55 -0.87
N PHE A 147 -28.09 -1.20 0.05
CA PHE A 147 -28.42 -2.55 0.53
C PHE A 147 -29.60 -2.57 1.51
N PHE A 148 -29.63 -1.65 2.50
CA PHE A 148 -30.64 -1.65 3.57
C PHE A 148 -31.88 -0.81 3.25
N ALA A 149 -31.78 0.17 2.34
CA ALA A 149 -32.91 0.96 1.86
C ALA A 149 -33.07 0.80 0.33
N PRO A 150 -33.42 -0.41 -0.16
CA PRO A 150 -33.79 -0.62 -1.55
C PRO A 150 -35.19 -0.05 -1.76
N ARG A 151 -35.27 1.26 -2.02
CA ARG A 151 -36.48 1.94 -2.48
C ARG A 151 -36.24 2.54 -3.84
#